data_AF-A0A1M7ZJ54-F1
#
_entry.id   AF-A0A1M7ZJ54-F1
#
_cell.length_a   1.000
_cell.length_b   1.000
_cell.length_c   1.000
_cell.angle_alpha   90.00
_cell.angle_beta   90.00
_cell.angle_gamma   90.00
#
_symmetry.space_group_name_H-M   'P 1'
#
loop_
_entity.id
_entity.type
_entity.pdbx_description
1 polymer ?
#
loop_
_entity_poly.entity_id
_entity_poly.type
_entity_poly.pdbx_seq_one_letter_code
_entity_poly.pdbx_strand_id
1 'polypeptide(L)'
;MESQNLRIQTGTKQAKEGIYAEIILNGPIKVYGGTPVVQQFIMPDEKGTSVAYQEGETYEVKNIVSLCRCGLSKNKPFCDASHKTIDPEEIDLTETATFQPELKTAEFIEGPERTLSDDEKFCAYARFCDAGQRIWNQVQLEGEENKKLTLEMAHHCPGGRLIVWDNETQQPIESVEAPSISLIEDLIIRCSGPIVLRGGIPVKSSNGEFYEVRNRQALCRCGQSGNKPFCDGTHASMKFHDGLPNRPKEDGEIS
;
A
#
# COMPACT_ATOMS: atom_id res chain seq x y z
N MET A 1 3.23 23.71 -17.16
CA MET A 1 4.15 22.95 -16.30
C MET A 1 4.61 21.78 -17.14
N GLU A 2 5.92 21.63 -17.34
CA GLU A 2 6.49 20.56 -18.17
C GLU A 2 5.94 19.21 -17.73
N SER A 3 5.54 18.39 -18.70
CA SER A 3 5.15 17.00 -18.49
C SER A 3 6.33 16.25 -17.85
N GLN A 4 6.35 16.16 -16.53
CA GLN A 4 7.36 15.38 -15.82
C GLN A 4 7.19 13.93 -16.28
N ASN A 5 8.27 13.35 -16.81
CA ASN A 5 8.25 12.03 -17.43
C ASN A 5 8.18 10.96 -16.32
N LEU A 6 6.97 10.71 -15.82
CA LEU A 6 6.72 9.72 -14.78
C LEU A 6 6.97 8.32 -15.34
N ARG A 7 7.71 7.50 -14.57
CA ARG A 7 7.80 6.07 -14.86
C ARG A 7 6.53 5.41 -14.35
N ILE A 8 5.72 4.88 -15.26
CA ILE A 8 4.46 4.21 -14.92
C ILE A 8 4.68 2.71 -15.10
N GLN A 9 4.42 1.92 -14.06
CA GLN A 9 4.49 0.47 -14.09
C GLN A 9 3.47 -0.08 -15.10
N THR A 10 3.85 -1.08 -15.89
CA THR A 10 2.95 -1.77 -16.82
C THR A 10 1.68 -2.23 -16.09
N GLY A 11 0.51 -2.03 -16.69
CA GLY A 11 -0.80 -2.34 -16.06
C GLY A 11 -1.35 -1.22 -15.19
N THR A 12 -0.55 -0.22 -14.82
CA THR A 12 -1.00 0.92 -14.02
C THR A 12 -1.54 2.04 -14.91
N LYS A 13 -2.71 2.58 -14.54
CA LYS A 13 -3.21 3.85 -15.07
C LYS A 13 -2.92 4.95 -14.06
N GLN A 14 -2.17 5.97 -14.47
CA GLN A 14 -1.88 7.12 -13.60
C GLN A 14 -3.17 7.85 -13.19
N ALA A 15 -3.22 8.29 -11.92
CA ALA A 15 -4.23 9.20 -11.41
C ALA A 15 -4.29 10.51 -12.23
N LYS A 16 -5.44 11.19 -12.16
CA LYS A 16 -5.64 12.49 -12.84
C LYS A 16 -4.60 13.51 -12.38
N GLU A 17 -4.24 14.42 -13.28
CA GLU A 17 -3.33 15.53 -12.99
C GLU A 17 -3.79 16.30 -11.74
N GLY A 18 -2.83 16.62 -10.86
CA GLY A 18 -3.09 17.28 -9.58
C GLY A 18 -3.28 16.35 -8.39
N ILE A 19 -3.48 15.03 -8.61
CA ILE A 19 -3.52 14.02 -7.54
C ILE A 19 -2.14 13.36 -7.41
N TYR A 20 -1.47 13.56 -6.29
CA TYR A 20 -0.18 12.93 -5.97
C TYR A 20 0.13 13.03 -4.47
N ALA A 21 1.06 12.21 -4.00
CA ALA A 21 1.66 12.30 -2.68
C ALA A 21 3.09 12.86 -2.77
N GLU A 22 3.49 13.69 -1.81
CA GLU A 22 4.82 14.27 -1.69
C GLU A 22 5.40 13.96 -0.31
N ILE A 23 6.57 13.35 -0.29
CA ILE A 23 7.33 13.11 0.92
C ILE A 23 8.03 14.40 1.31
N ILE A 24 7.69 14.94 2.48
CA ILE A 24 8.42 16.08 3.05
C ILE A 24 9.66 15.56 3.75
N LEU A 25 10.82 16.17 3.47
CA LEU A 25 12.10 15.83 4.10
C LEU A 25 11.94 15.83 5.61
N ASN A 26 12.22 14.68 6.23
CA ASN A 26 12.06 14.44 7.67
C ASN A 26 10.69 14.81 8.24
N GLY A 27 9.64 14.68 7.43
CA GLY A 27 8.31 15.19 7.74
C GLY A 27 7.16 14.29 7.26
N PRO A 28 5.95 14.87 7.18
CA PRO A 28 4.74 14.14 6.80
C PRO A 28 4.72 13.77 5.32
N ILE A 29 3.69 13.00 4.96
CA ILE A 29 3.28 12.83 3.57
C ILE A 29 2.24 13.91 3.28
N LYS A 30 2.52 14.81 2.34
CA LYS A 30 1.49 15.71 1.81
C LYS A 30 0.76 15.04 0.67
N VAL A 31 -0.57 15.03 0.71
CA VAL A 31 -1.41 14.51 -0.36
C VAL A 31 -2.14 15.68 -0.99
N TYR A 32 -2.13 15.73 -2.32
CA TYR A 32 -2.78 16.75 -3.14
C TYR A 32 -3.95 16.16 -3.93
N GLY A 33 -4.94 17.00 -4.26
CA GLY A 33 -6.08 16.65 -5.11
C GLY A 33 -7.34 16.19 -4.36
N GLY A 34 -7.34 16.30 -3.02
CA GLY A 34 -8.54 16.05 -2.21
C GLY A 34 -9.04 14.60 -2.19
N THR A 35 -8.14 13.61 -2.37
CA THR A 35 -8.49 12.19 -2.31
C THR A 35 -8.93 11.80 -0.89
N PRO A 36 -10.15 11.25 -0.69
CA PRO A 36 -10.63 10.81 0.61
C PRO A 36 -9.67 9.85 1.31
N VAL A 37 -9.58 9.97 2.62
CA VAL A 37 -8.80 9.07 3.48
C VAL A 37 -9.76 8.23 4.29
N VAL A 38 -9.70 6.91 4.14
CA VAL A 38 -10.65 5.96 4.76
C VAL A 38 -9.88 4.91 5.54
N GLN A 39 -10.36 4.48 6.70
CA GLN A 39 -9.84 3.28 7.35
C GLN A 39 -10.33 2.02 6.65
N GLN A 40 -9.43 1.08 6.40
CA GLN A 40 -9.76 -0.25 5.89
C GLN A 40 -9.21 -1.32 6.84
N PHE A 41 -10.08 -2.21 7.29
CA PHE A 41 -9.78 -3.27 8.23
C PHE A 41 -9.56 -4.57 7.49
N ILE A 42 -8.43 -5.24 7.73
CA ILE A 42 -8.19 -6.60 7.24
C ILE A 42 -9.11 -7.55 8.01
N MET A 43 -10.03 -8.18 7.29
CA MET A 43 -11.04 -9.08 7.83
C MET A 43 -10.61 -10.54 7.65
N PRO A 44 -10.58 -11.33 8.74
CA PRO A 44 -10.35 -12.75 8.64
C PRO A 44 -11.61 -13.54 8.25
N ASP A 45 -11.40 -14.70 7.63
CA ASP A 45 -12.38 -15.78 7.63
C ASP A 45 -12.46 -16.49 9.00
N GLU A 46 -13.29 -17.52 9.11
CA GLU A 46 -13.44 -18.32 10.34
C GLU A 46 -12.13 -19.01 10.79
N LYS A 47 -11.16 -19.15 9.89
CA LYS A 47 -9.85 -19.78 10.16
C LYS A 47 -8.77 -18.76 10.51
N GLY A 48 -9.08 -17.46 10.49
CA GLY A 48 -8.11 -16.40 10.76
C GLY A 48 -7.30 -15.98 9.52
N THR A 49 -7.72 -16.36 8.32
CA THR A 49 -7.07 -16.01 7.05
C THR A 49 -7.54 -14.66 6.57
N SER A 50 -6.64 -13.75 6.22
CA SER A 50 -7.01 -12.45 5.60
C SER A 50 -7.69 -12.67 4.25
N VAL A 51 -8.96 -12.27 4.11
CA VAL A 51 -9.77 -12.54 2.89
C VAL A 51 -10.51 -11.32 2.34
N ALA A 52 -10.75 -10.29 3.15
CA ALA A 52 -11.40 -9.06 2.68
C ALA A 52 -10.90 -7.82 3.43
N TYR A 53 -11.22 -6.66 2.89
CA TYR A 53 -11.24 -5.40 3.63
C TYR A 53 -12.67 -5.04 4.04
N GLN A 54 -12.83 -4.38 5.19
CA GLN A 54 -14.06 -3.69 5.56
C GLN A 54 -13.76 -2.24 5.94
N GLU A 55 -14.59 -1.30 5.49
CA GLU A 55 -14.39 0.12 5.78
C GLU A 55 -14.70 0.51 7.23
N GLY A 56 -14.02 1.56 7.71
CA GLY A 56 -14.32 2.22 8.97
C GLY A 56 -14.45 3.73 8.83
N GLU A 57 -13.75 4.49 9.67
CA GLU A 57 -13.88 5.94 9.63
C GLU A 57 -13.36 6.55 8.33
N THR A 58 -14.10 7.56 7.86
CA THR A 58 -13.70 8.41 6.76
C THR A 58 -13.27 9.75 7.33
N TYR A 59 -12.11 10.23 6.91
CA TYR A 59 -11.53 11.48 7.36
C TYR A 59 -11.69 12.49 6.23
N GLU A 60 -12.47 13.54 6.48
CA GLU A 60 -12.64 14.62 5.52
C GLU A 60 -11.31 15.32 5.25
N VAL A 61 -11.00 15.47 3.97
CA VAL A 61 -9.79 16.15 3.53
C VAL A 61 -10.12 17.36 2.67
N LYS A 62 -9.34 18.42 2.85
CA LYS A 62 -9.30 19.54 1.91
C LYS A 62 -8.50 19.14 0.67
N ASN A 63 -8.31 20.08 -0.26
CA ASN A 63 -7.49 19.86 -1.46
C ASN A 63 -6.04 19.39 -1.14
N ILE A 64 -5.49 19.79 0.00
CA ILE A 64 -4.17 19.36 0.48
C ILE A 64 -4.28 18.92 1.94
N VAL A 65 -3.76 17.74 2.24
CA VAL A 65 -3.69 17.20 3.61
C VAL A 65 -2.27 16.73 3.94
N SER A 66 -1.87 16.83 5.20
CA SER A 66 -0.59 16.29 5.69
C SER A 66 -0.85 15.11 6.61
N LEU A 67 -0.47 13.91 6.18
CA LEU A 67 -0.61 12.67 6.94
C LEU A 67 0.64 12.38 7.76
N CYS A 68 0.44 11.89 8.99
CA CYS A 68 1.52 11.51 9.88
C CYS A 68 2.24 10.26 9.35
N ARG A 69 3.56 10.37 9.15
CA ARG A 69 4.45 9.26 8.79
C ARG A 69 5.38 8.82 9.93
N CYS A 70 5.48 9.62 11.00
CA CYS A 70 6.40 9.34 12.12
C CYS A 70 5.80 8.47 13.23
N GLY A 71 4.52 8.09 13.14
CA GLY A 71 3.84 7.33 14.20
C GLY A 71 3.56 8.10 15.50
N LEU A 72 4.09 9.30 15.72
CA LEU A 72 3.98 10.00 17.02
C LEU A 72 2.94 11.12 17.09
N SER A 73 2.29 11.49 15.99
CA SER A 73 1.33 12.59 16.03
C SER A 73 0.20 12.32 17.03
N LYS A 74 -0.24 13.36 17.74
CA LYS A 74 -1.38 13.34 18.65
C LYS A 74 -2.70 13.69 17.95
N ASN A 75 -2.63 14.12 16.69
CA ASN A 75 -3.78 14.46 15.85
C ASN A 75 -3.91 13.51 14.64
N LYS A 76 -3.64 12.22 14.85
CA LYS A 76 -3.70 11.22 13.77
C LYS A 76 -5.10 11.15 13.15
N PRO A 77 -5.21 10.84 11.85
CA PRO A 77 -4.12 10.46 10.94
C PRO A 77 -3.27 11.63 10.43
N PHE A 78 -3.63 12.86 10.82
CA PHE A 78 -2.96 14.07 10.37
C PHE A 78 -1.65 14.32 11.11
N CYS A 79 -0.79 15.13 10.50
CA CYS A 79 0.43 15.59 11.12
C CYS A 79 0.19 16.82 12.00
N ASP A 80 0.75 16.82 13.20
CA ASP A 80 0.77 17.94 14.16
C ASP A 80 2.19 18.48 14.42
N ALA A 81 3.13 18.18 13.51
CA ALA A 81 4.55 18.53 13.61
C ALA A 81 5.33 17.86 14.77
N SER A 82 4.79 16.84 15.44
CA SER A 82 5.52 16.09 16.48
C SER A 82 6.88 15.56 16.01
N HIS A 83 7.05 15.30 14.71
CA HIS A 83 8.32 14.85 14.11
C HIS A 83 9.49 15.82 14.27
N LYS A 84 9.24 17.11 14.52
CA LYS A 84 10.31 18.13 14.62
C LYS A 84 11.09 18.08 15.93
N THR A 85 10.54 17.42 16.95
CA THR A 85 11.12 17.38 18.29
C THR A 85 11.68 16.02 18.65
N ILE A 86 11.73 15.09 17.68
CA ILE A 86 12.20 13.72 17.89
C ILE A 86 13.69 13.66 17.58
N ASP A 87 14.42 12.89 18.37
CA ASP A 87 15.80 12.52 18.04
C ASP A 87 15.81 11.65 16.77
N PRO A 88 16.60 11.99 15.74
CA PRO A 88 16.78 11.12 14.57
C PRO A 88 17.22 9.69 14.91
N GLU A 89 17.88 9.46 16.05
CA GLU A 89 18.23 8.12 16.53
C GLU A 89 16.99 7.30 16.95
N GLU A 90 15.89 7.96 17.36
CA GLU A 90 14.63 7.30 17.72
C GLU A 90 13.75 7.06 16.49
N ILE A 91 13.59 8.08 15.63
CA ILE A 91 12.79 8.00 14.39
C ILE A 91 13.48 8.76 13.27
N ASP A 92 14.22 8.03 12.45
CA ASP A 92 14.77 8.52 11.19
C ASP A 92 13.75 8.37 10.04
N LEU A 93 13.31 9.50 9.49
CA LEU A 93 12.34 9.56 8.38
C LEU A 93 13.00 9.72 7.00
N THR A 94 14.32 9.66 6.93
CA THR A 94 15.08 9.68 5.69
C THR A 94 14.58 8.59 4.74
N GLU A 95 14.40 8.95 3.48
CA GLU A 95 14.02 7.99 2.44
C GLU A 95 15.21 7.07 2.12
N THR A 96 14.96 5.76 2.10
CA THR A 96 15.94 4.71 1.85
C THR A 96 15.58 3.85 0.64
N ALA A 97 14.35 3.98 0.13
CA ALA A 97 13.85 3.23 -1.01
C ALA A 97 14.60 3.57 -2.29
N THR A 98 14.79 2.56 -3.12
CA THR A 98 15.37 2.72 -4.45
C THR A 98 14.38 3.32 -5.45
N PHE A 99 14.89 4.07 -6.43
CA PHE A 99 14.14 4.52 -7.61
C PHE A 99 14.14 3.49 -8.76
N GLN A 100 14.69 2.28 -8.53
CA GLN A 100 14.62 1.20 -9.50
C GLN A 100 13.18 0.70 -9.66
N PRO A 101 12.69 0.51 -10.89
CA PRO A 101 11.39 -0.11 -11.15
C PRO A 101 11.24 -1.47 -10.45
N GLU A 102 10.04 -1.77 -9.97
CA GLU A 102 9.70 -3.01 -9.25
C GLU A 102 10.05 -4.25 -10.08
N LEU A 103 9.62 -4.29 -11.34
CA LEU A 103 9.79 -5.45 -12.21
C LEU A 103 11.25 -5.77 -12.57
N LYS A 104 12.20 -4.88 -12.25
CA LYS A 104 13.63 -5.19 -12.43
C LYS A 104 14.20 -6.08 -11.33
N THR A 105 13.56 -6.10 -10.17
CA THR A 105 14.00 -6.88 -9.01
C THR A 105 13.00 -7.93 -8.58
N ALA A 106 11.81 -7.96 -9.22
CA ALA A 106 10.79 -8.96 -8.97
C ALA A 106 11.25 -10.35 -9.41
N GLU A 107 10.92 -11.35 -8.61
CA GLU A 107 11.01 -12.76 -8.98
C GLU A 107 9.75 -13.15 -9.76
N PHE A 108 9.89 -14.08 -10.71
CA PHE A 108 8.79 -14.56 -11.53
C PHE A 108 8.57 -16.05 -11.30
N ILE A 109 7.31 -16.43 -11.08
CA ILE A 109 6.88 -17.80 -10.88
C ILE A 109 5.86 -18.15 -11.95
N GLU A 110 6.29 -19.00 -12.86
CA GLU A 110 5.46 -19.48 -13.96
C GLU A 110 4.47 -20.53 -13.43
N GLY A 111 3.20 -20.29 -13.75
CA GLY A 111 2.12 -21.26 -13.64
C GLY A 111 1.59 -21.65 -15.03
N PRO A 112 0.67 -22.62 -15.11
CA PRO A 112 0.18 -23.15 -16.38
C PRO A 112 -0.57 -22.09 -17.21
N GLU A 113 -1.39 -21.25 -16.57
CA GLU A 113 -2.24 -20.25 -17.24
C GLU A 113 -1.88 -18.80 -16.88
N ARG A 114 -1.17 -18.62 -15.77
CA ARG A 114 -0.80 -17.32 -15.19
C ARG A 114 0.65 -17.34 -14.74
N THR A 115 1.29 -16.18 -14.74
CA THR A 115 2.59 -15.98 -14.10
C THR A 115 2.44 -14.99 -12.96
N LEU A 116 3.10 -15.22 -11.83
CA LEU A 116 3.15 -14.29 -10.71
C LEU A 116 4.50 -13.58 -10.71
N SER A 117 4.51 -12.26 -10.57
CA SER A 117 5.72 -11.55 -10.14
C SER A 117 5.60 -11.12 -8.68
N ASP A 118 6.69 -11.22 -7.92
CA ASP A 118 6.79 -10.80 -6.52
C ASP A 118 8.05 -9.96 -6.26
N ASP A 119 7.89 -8.77 -5.71
CA ASP A 119 8.99 -7.95 -5.19
C ASP A 119 8.88 -7.76 -3.67
N GLU A 120 9.48 -8.68 -2.92
CA GLU A 120 9.30 -8.79 -1.47
C GLU A 120 9.62 -7.52 -0.68
N LYS A 121 10.45 -6.62 -1.22
CA LYS A 121 10.81 -5.35 -0.57
C LYS A 121 9.60 -4.45 -0.32
N PHE A 122 8.49 -4.67 -1.02
CA PHE A 122 7.23 -3.94 -0.86
C PHE A 122 6.19 -4.70 -0.03
N CYS A 123 6.58 -5.75 0.70
CA CYS A 123 5.69 -6.47 1.59
C CYS A 123 5.17 -5.56 2.72
N ALA A 124 3.86 -5.37 2.74
CA ALA A 124 3.15 -4.63 3.78
C ALA A 124 2.54 -5.54 4.86
N TYR A 125 2.89 -6.83 4.88
CA TYR A 125 2.49 -7.81 5.90
C TYR A 125 0.97 -7.96 6.13
N ALA A 126 0.16 -7.76 5.08
CA ALA A 126 -1.31 -7.87 5.16
C ALA A 126 -1.83 -9.32 5.08
N ARG A 127 -0.97 -10.27 4.68
CA ARG A 127 -1.20 -11.72 4.69
C ARG A 127 -2.35 -12.25 3.80
N PHE A 128 -2.90 -11.44 2.89
CA PHE A 128 -3.83 -11.96 1.87
C PHE A 128 -3.20 -13.08 1.02
N CYS A 129 -1.90 -12.99 0.75
CA CYS A 129 -1.14 -14.00 0.02
C CYS A 129 -1.02 -15.37 0.72
N ASP A 130 -1.44 -15.47 1.99
CA ASP A 130 -1.41 -16.73 2.75
C ASP A 130 -2.69 -17.56 2.57
N ALA A 131 -3.71 -17.04 1.88
CA ALA A 131 -4.93 -17.78 1.59
C ALA A 131 -4.69 -18.96 0.64
N GLY A 132 -5.61 -19.93 0.65
CA GLY A 132 -5.51 -21.13 -0.18
C GLY A 132 -4.21 -21.92 0.09
N GLN A 133 -3.43 -22.19 -0.96
CA GLN A 133 -2.12 -22.84 -0.85
C GLN A 133 -0.94 -21.86 -0.74
N ARG A 134 -1.22 -20.59 -0.41
CA ARG A 134 -0.36 -19.41 -0.59
C ARG A 134 -0.16 -19.06 -2.06
N ILE A 135 -0.11 -17.77 -2.37
CA ILE A 135 -0.14 -17.28 -3.76
C ILE A 135 0.91 -17.90 -4.68
N TRP A 136 2.12 -18.13 -4.17
CA TRP A 136 3.23 -18.71 -4.94
C TRP A 136 2.99 -20.15 -5.40
N ASN A 137 2.31 -20.97 -4.59
CA ASN A 137 1.88 -22.30 -5.00
C ASN A 137 0.54 -22.22 -5.75
N GLN A 138 -0.33 -21.29 -5.36
CA GLN A 138 -1.67 -21.13 -5.91
C GLN A 138 -1.63 -20.82 -7.41
N VAL A 139 -0.68 -19.99 -7.86
CA VAL A 139 -0.52 -19.63 -9.29
C VAL A 139 -0.16 -20.84 -10.16
N GLN A 140 0.42 -21.89 -9.57
CA GLN A 140 0.83 -23.11 -10.28
C GLN A 140 -0.31 -24.12 -10.45
N LEU A 141 -1.50 -23.84 -9.91
CA LEU A 141 -2.67 -24.70 -10.00
C LEU A 141 -3.56 -24.30 -11.18
N GLU A 142 -4.08 -25.28 -11.91
CA GLU A 142 -5.01 -25.08 -13.02
C GLU A 142 -6.44 -24.79 -12.55
N GLY A 143 -7.24 -24.16 -13.41
CA GLY A 143 -8.68 -24.03 -13.23
C GLY A 143 -9.14 -22.66 -12.70
N GLU A 144 -10.39 -22.31 -13.05
CA GLU A 144 -10.93 -20.95 -12.83
C GLU A 144 -10.94 -20.50 -11.36
N GLU A 145 -11.26 -21.41 -10.43
CA GLU A 145 -11.28 -21.08 -9.00
C GLU A 145 -9.89 -20.69 -8.49
N ASN A 146 -8.84 -21.40 -8.92
CA ASN A 146 -7.47 -21.12 -8.52
C ASN A 146 -6.97 -19.81 -9.15
N LYS A 147 -7.33 -19.54 -10.41
CA LYS A 147 -7.05 -18.26 -11.08
C LYS A 147 -7.71 -17.08 -10.35
N LYS A 148 -8.99 -17.22 -9.99
CA LYS A 148 -9.74 -16.19 -9.26
C LYS A 148 -9.12 -15.90 -7.90
N LEU A 149 -8.82 -16.93 -7.11
CA LEU A 149 -8.21 -16.77 -5.79
C LEU A 149 -6.81 -16.14 -5.88
N THR A 150 -5.99 -16.55 -6.86
CA THR A 150 -4.66 -15.95 -7.09
C THR A 150 -4.78 -14.45 -7.38
N LEU A 151 -5.76 -14.07 -8.21
CA LEU A 151 -6.00 -12.68 -8.56
C LEU A 151 -6.51 -11.85 -7.37
N GLU A 152 -7.46 -12.40 -6.60
CA GLU A 152 -7.99 -11.77 -5.38
C GLU A 152 -6.85 -11.49 -4.38
N MET A 153 -6.00 -12.48 -4.07
CA MET A 153 -4.84 -12.30 -3.19
C MET A 153 -3.89 -11.20 -3.65
N ALA A 154 -3.64 -11.08 -4.96
CA ALA A 154 -2.78 -10.05 -5.54
C ALA A 154 -3.42 -8.65 -5.48
N HIS A 155 -4.71 -8.53 -5.80
CA HIS A 155 -5.45 -7.25 -5.79
C HIS A 155 -5.67 -6.71 -4.37
N HIS A 156 -5.81 -7.60 -3.39
CA HIS A 156 -5.86 -7.23 -1.98
C HIS A 156 -4.49 -6.89 -1.40
N CYS A 157 -3.38 -7.22 -2.06
CA CYS A 157 -2.05 -6.86 -1.57
C CYS A 157 -1.86 -5.33 -1.50
N PRO A 158 -1.73 -4.73 -0.30
CA PRO A 158 -1.67 -3.27 -0.19
C PRO A 158 -0.34 -2.69 -0.67
N GLY A 159 0.73 -3.50 -0.67
CA GLY A 159 2.05 -3.11 -1.15
C GLY A 159 2.18 -3.11 -2.68
N GLY A 160 1.21 -3.69 -3.39
CA GLY A 160 1.25 -3.86 -4.84
C GLY A 160 2.35 -4.81 -5.33
N ARG A 161 3.06 -5.52 -4.43
CA ARG A 161 4.23 -6.35 -4.76
C ARG A 161 3.93 -7.57 -5.63
N LEU A 162 2.68 -8.03 -5.59
CA LEU A 162 2.20 -9.25 -6.24
C LEU A 162 1.40 -8.83 -7.47
N ILE A 163 1.87 -9.20 -8.65
CA ILE A 163 1.19 -8.93 -9.92
C ILE A 163 0.97 -10.25 -10.64
N VAL A 164 -0.27 -10.49 -11.03
CA VAL A 164 -0.65 -11.67 -11.83
C VAL A 164 -0.63 -11.28 -13.29
N TRP A 165 0.01 -12.10 -14.11
CA TRP A 165 0.18 -11.91 -15.54
C TRP A 165 -0.59 -12.99 -16.29
N ASP A 166 -1.21 -12.58 -17.40
CA ASP A 166 -1.86 -13.48 -18.34
C ASP A 166 -0.80 -14.04 -19.31
N ASN A 167 -0.66 -15.37 -19.35
CA ASN A 167 0.39 -16.01 -20.16
C ASN A 167 0.15 -15.86 -21.67
N GLU A 168 -1.10 -15.73 -22.12
CA GLU A 168 -1.45 -15.63 -23.54
C GLU A 168 -1.14 -14.22 -24.09
N THR A 169 -1.55 -13.20 -23.35
CA THR A 169 -1.41 -11.79 -23.74
C THR A 169 -0.10 -11.17 -23.25
N GLN A 170 0.59 -11.82 -22.31
CA GLN A 170 1.78 -11.31 -21.61
C GLN A 170 1.54 -9.96 -20.95
N GLN A 171 0.29 -9.66 -20.56
CA GLN A 171 -0.08 -8.43 -19.88
C GLN A 171 -0.39 -8.69 -18.40
N PRO A 172 -0.10 -7.72 -17.52
CA PRO A 172 -0.53 -7.80 -16.14
C PRO A 172 -2.05 -7.63 -16.04
N ILE A 173 -2.66 -8.35 -15.11
CA ILE A 173 -4.10 -8.35 -14.87
C ILE A 173 -4.37 -7.43 -13.68
N GLU A 174 -4.51 -6.15 -13.98
CA GLU A 174 -4.75 -5.09 -12.99
C GLU A 174 -6.13 -4.46 -13.14
N SER A 175 -6.76 -4.14 -12.01
CA SER A 175 -7.99 -3.37 -11.95
C SER A 175 -7.71 -1.88 -12.18
N VAL A 176 -8.55 -1.22 -12.98
CA VAL A 176 -8.54 0.25 -13.04
C VAL A 176 -9.31 0.78 -11.84
N GLU A 177 -8.58 1.28 -10.85
CA GLU A 177 -9.15 1.81 -9.61
C GLU A 177 -9.22 3.34 -9.65
N ALA A 178 -10.24 3.92 -9.02
CA ALA A 178 -10.24 5.35 -8.74
C ALA A 178 -9.19 5.66 -7.66
N PRO A 179 -8.52 6.83 -7.72
CA PRO A 179 -7.57 7.21 -6.68
C PRO A 179 -8.22 7.21 -5.29
N SER A 180 -7.64 6.46 -4.36
CA SER A 180 -8.08 6.40 -2.96
C SER A 180 -6.90 6.26 -2.01
N ILE A 181 -7.12 6.65 -0.75
CA ILE A 181 -6.11 6.54 0.32
C ILE A 181 -6.72 5.80 1.49
N SER A 182 -6.08 4.71 1.87
CA SER A 182 -6.56 3.85 2.95
C SER A 182 -5.58 3.82 4.12
N LEU A 183 -6.11 3.88 5.34
CA LEU A 183 -5.38 3.63 6.58
C LEU A 183 -5.66 2.18 6.98
N ILE A 184 -4.67 1.30 6.81
CA ILE A 184 -4.88 -0.13 7.03
C ILE A 184 -4.88 -0.43 8.53
N GLU A 185 -5.89 -1.12 9.03
CA GLU A 185 -5.91 -1.70 10.37
C GLU A 185 -6.01 -3.22 10.25
N ASP A 186 -5.28 -3.95 11.09
CA ASP A 186 -5.28 -5.42 11.07
C ASP A 186 -5.90 -5.97 12.35
N LEU A 187 -7.10 -6.57 12.23
CA LEU A 187 -7.83 -7.12 13.38
C LEU A 187 -7.25 -8.44 13.89
N ILE A 188 -6.55 -9.18 13.04
CA ILE A 188 -6.03 -10.52 13.34
C ILE A 188 -4.83 -10.39 14.26
N ILE A 189 -3.85 -9.56 13.88
CA ILE A 189 -2.65 -9.33 14.69
C ILE A 189 -2.72 -8.09 15.57
N ARG A 190 -3.87 -7.39 15.52
CA ARG A 190 -4.22 -6.21 16.32
C ARG A 190 -3.15 -5.14 16.21
N CYS A 191 -2.93 -4.61 15.02
CA CYS A 191 -2.01 -3.49 14.83
C CYS A 191 -2.45 -2.57 13.70
N SER A 192 -1.95 -1.35 13.77
CA SER A 192 -2.08 -0.33 12.74
C SER A 192 -1.05 -0.58 11.63
N GLY A 193 -1.53 -0.67 10.39
CA GLY A 193 -0.77 -0.91 9.16
C GLY A 193 -0.29 0.37 8.45
N PRO A 194 0.10 0.26 7.16
CA PRO A 194 0.55 1.39 6.35
C PRO A 194 -0.58 2.33 5.90
N ILE A 195 -0.18 3.46 5.30
CA ILE A 195 -1.04 4.30 4.46
C ILE A 195 -0.95 3.74 3.04
N VAL A 196 -2.06 3.31 2.45
CA VAL A 196 -2.09 2.72 1.11
C VAL A 196 -2.64 3.71 0.11
N LEU A 197 -1.90 3.92 -0.97
CA LEU A 197 -2.35 4.68 -2.14
C LEU A 197 -2.81 3.69 -3.21
N ARG A 198 -4.01 3.87 -3.75
CA ARG A 198 -4.58 3.07 -4.84
C ARG A 198 -4.90 3.93 -6.06
N GLY A 199 -5.05 3.33 -7.23
CA GLY A 199 -5.44 4.02 -8.46
C GLY A 199 -4.32 4.86 -9.10
N GLY A 200 -3.07 4.39 -9.02
CA GLY A 200 -1.95 5.00 -9.74
C GLY A 200 -1.56 6.40 -9.27
N ILE A 201 -1.67 6.67 -7.97
CA ILE A 201 -1.27 7.96 -7.37
C ILE A 201 0.27 8.07 -7.37
N PRO A 202 0.87 9.07 -8.03
CA PRO A 202 2.31 9.27 -8.02
C PRO A 202 2.84 9.63 -6.62
N VAL A 203 4.06 9.17 -6.30
CA VAL A 203 4.77 9.53 -5.07
C VAL A 203 6.03 10.30 -5.43
N LYS A 204 6.07 11.57 -5.02
CA LYS A 204 7.21 12.47 -5.17
C LYS A 204 8.09 12.40 -3.93
N SER A 205 9.36 12.09 -4.12
CA SER A 205 10.38 12.10 -3.07
C SER A 205 10.70 13.53 -2.62
N SER A 206 11.26 13.65 -1.41
CA SER A 206 11.75 14.93 -0.88
C SER A 206 12.91 15.51 -1.70
N ASN A 207 13.60 14.70 -2.50
CA ASN A 207 14.63 15.15 -3.45
C ASN A 207 14.07 15.78 -4.73
N GLY A 208 12.75 15.72 -4.94
CA GLY A 208 12.05 16.28 -6.10
C GLY A 208 11.76 15.28 -7.23
N GLU A 209 12.35 14.09 -7.22
CA GLU A 209 12.10 13.01 -8.18
C GLU A 209 10.82 12.23 -7.82
N PHE A 210 10.28 11.49 -8.78
CA PHE A 210 9.15 10.59 -8.54
C PHE A 210 9.63 9.13 -8.52
N TYR A 211 9.10 8.36 -7.58
CA TYR A 211 9.16 6.90 -7.65
C TYR A 211 8.33 6.39 -8.82
N GLU A 212 8.53 5.12 -9.20
CA GLU A 212 7.66 4.46 -10.16
C GLU A 212 6.18 4.53 -9.70
N VAL A 213 5.30 4.97 -10.59
CA VAL A 213 3.86 5.02 -10.37
C VAL A 213 3.30 3.62 -10.51
N ARG A 214 2.73 3.10 -9.43
CA ARG A 214 2.14 1.76 -9.36
C ARG A 214 0.67 1.83 -8.97
N ASN A 215 -0.09 0.79 -9.33
CA ASN A 215 -1.54 0.76 -9.09
C ASN A 215 -1.86 0.81 -7.59
N ARG A 216 -1.05 0.12 -6.76
CA ARG A 216 -1.14 0.10 -5.30
C ARG A 216 0.24 0.32 -4.68
N GLN A 217 0.32 1.17 -3.66
CA GLN A 217 1.58 1.50 -2.98
C GLN A 217 1.34 1.69 -1.48
N ALA A 218 2.05 0.93 -0.64
CA ALA A 218 1.99 1.07 0.81
C ALA A 218 3.11 1.99 1.32
N LEU A 219 2.75 3.14 1.88
CA LEU A 219 3.63 4.08 2.55
C LEU A 219 3.72 3.78 4.06
N CYS A 220 4.91 3.93 4.62
CA CYS A 220 5.15 3.77 6.05
C CYS A 220 4.30 4.77 6.85
N ARG A 221 3.60 4.27 7.88
CA ARG A 221 2.85 5.08 8.87
C ARG A 221 3.51 5.09 10.25
N CYS A 222 4.24 4.03 10.59
CA CYS A 222 4.82 3.81 11.91
C CYS A 222 6.16 4.53 12.16
N GLY A 223 6.81 5.05 11.11
CA GLY A 223 8.11 5.72 11.20
C GLY A 223 9.33 4.79 11.21
N GLN A 224 9.16 3.47 11.29
CA GLN A 224 10.26 2.52 11.53
C GLN A 224 10.65 1.64 10.34
N SER A 225 10.04 1.82 9.16
CA SER A 225 10.39 1.00 7.99
C SER A 225 11.86 1.16 7.58
N GLY A 226 12.51 0.09 7.15
CA GLY A 226 13.82 0.11 6.49
C GLY A 226 13.78 0.51 5.02
N ASN A 227 12.59 0.54 4.39
CA ASN A 227 12.40 0.85 2.96
C ASN A 227 11.59 2.15 2.74
N LYS A 228 11.87 3.19 3.54
CA LYS A 228 11.11 4.45 3.50
C LYS A 228 11.22 5.13 2.12
N PRO A 229 10.14 5.71 1.58
CA PRO A 229 8.89 6.01 2.26
C PRO A 229 7.90 4.84 2.28
N PHE A 230 8.23 3.71 1.67
CA PHE A 230 7.37 2.54 1.60
C PHE A 230 7.35 1.76 2.92
N CYS A 231 6.34 0.92 3.07
CA CYS A 231 6.22 -0.04 4.16
C CYS A 231 6.97 -1.33 3.80
N ASP A 232 7.59 -1.95 4.81
CA ASP A 232 8.29 -3.23 4.75
C ASP A 232 7.78 -4.23 5.81
N GLY A 233 6.59 -3.97 6.38
CA GLY A 233 6.00 -4.84 7.40
C GLY A 233 6.50 -4.60 8.84
N THR A 234 7.51 -3.74 9.07
CA THR A 234 8.06 -3.47 10.41
C THR A 234 6.99 -3.12 11.46
N HIS A 235 5.92 -2.43 11.05
CA HIS A 235 4.78 -2.09 11.91
C HIS A 235 4.15 -3.31 12.61
N ALA A 236 4.12 -4.47 11.95
CA ALA A 236 3.53 -5.69 12.49
C ALA A 236 4.43 -6.31 13.56
N SER A 237 5.74 -6.32 13.34
CA SER A 237 6.74 -6.83 14.28
C SER A 237 6.80 -6.00 15.56
N MET A 238 6.72 -4.67 15.43
CA MET A 238 6.73 -3.76 16.58
C MET A 238 5.34 -3.54 17.22
N LYS A 239 4.28 -4.15 16.67
CA LYS A 239 2.89 -3.94 17.11
C LYS A 239 2.51 -2.46 17.17
N PHE A 240 2.73 -1.75 16.06
CA PHE A 240 2.40 -0.34 15.96
C PHE A 240 0.90 -0.12 16.19
N HIS A 241 0.58 0.91 16.98
CA HIS A 241 -0.77 1.39 17.22
C HIS A 241 -0.80 2.90 17.06
N ASP A 242 -1.71 3.39 16.25
CA ASP A 242 -1.80 4.81 15.96
C ASP A 242 -2.88 5.50 16.82
N GLY A 243 -3.79 4.73 17.44
CA GLY A 243 -4.83 5.23 18.34
C GLY A 243 -6.12 5.68 17.65
N LEU A 244 -6.25 5.44 16.33
CA LEU A 244 -7.51 5.58 15.62
C LEU A 244 -8.53 4.51 16.06
N PRO A 245 -9.82 4.65 15.71
CA PRO A 245 -10.82 3.62 15.96
C PRO A 245 -10.35 2.25 15.48
N ASN A 246 -10.51 1.23 16.32
CA ASN A 246 -9.95 -0.10 16.12
C ASN A 246 -11.01 -1.13 15.71
N ARG A 247 -12.13 -0.67 15.17
CA ARG A 247 -13.21 -1.50 14.65
C ARG A 247 -13.73 -0.91 13.33
N PRO A 248 -14.11 -1.75 12.37
CA PRO A 248 -14.79 -1.29 11.17
C PRO A 248 -16.17 -0.74 11.54
N LYS A 249 -16.77 0.01 10.60
CA LYS A 249 -18.17 0.41 10.69
C LYS A 249 -19.06 -0.79 10.40
N GLU A 250 -20.15 -0.93 11.14
CA GLU A 250 -21.12 -2.02 10.94
C GLU A 250 -21.69 -2.03 9.52
N ASP A 251 -21.85 -0.85 8.92
CA ASP A 251 -22.32 -0.59 7.56
C ASP A 251 -21.18 -0.27 6.57
N GLY A 252 -19.91 -0.48 6.96
CA GLY A 252 -18.76 -0.25 6.09
C GLY A 252 -18.74 -1.20 4.89
N GLU A 253 -18.38 -0.70 3.72
CA GLU A 253 -18.28 -1.52 2.50
C GLU A 253 -17.24 -2.63 2.69
N ILE A 254 -17.52 -3.81 2.12
CA ILE A 254 -16.63 -4.97 2.14
C ILE A 254 -16.12 -5.21 0.71
N SER A 255 -14.80 -5.32 0.56
CA SER A 255 -14.13 -5.50 -0.74
C SER A 255 -13.06 -6.58 -0.67
#